data_AF-A0A962TGE8-F1
#
_entry.id   AF-A0A962TGE8-F1
#
_cell.length_a   1.000
_cell.length_b   1.000
_cell.length_c   1.000
_cell.angle_alpha   90.00
_cell.angle_beta   90.00
_cell.angle_gamma   90.00
#
_symmetry.space_group_name_H-M   'P 1'
#
loop_
_entity.id
_entity.type
_entity.pdbx_description
1 polymer ?
#
loop_
_entity_poly.entity_id
_entity_poly.type
_entity_poly.pdbx_seq_one_letter_code
_entity_poly.pdbx_strand_id
1 'polypeptide(L)'
;FNRPGFPIVDHYTYVILGDGCLMEGVSYEACSLAGNWRLGKLICLYDSNNISIDGPVSGWFNENIVKRFEGFGWHVIPNVDGHDPDAVHQAIEQARACTGSPSLIVCKTTIAWGSPNKGGSEKSHGAPLGVAEVAATRENIGWRHAPFVIPPEYYRAFDARAKGAHWEGEWNEMFSRYRAEYPTAAAELDQRLACGFPPEWEALAWRFIQSTQERHEDLATRAASQRALEAFNPHFPSLVGGSADLTESTGIPWIGCRPVDFEHPDGNLIYYGAREFAMYAVMNGLALHGGYVPFGGTFLMFADYGRSAIRMSALMKLRCVFVLTHDSIGVGGDGPTHQPIEHVASLRIIPDLSVWRTCDTTETAVAWKAALDRTNGPTALIFTRQKLPHQERTPEQVRAIARGGYVLLDCGDDPEAIIIATGSEVQLAMEAAQQLNSQGRRIRVVSMPSVNVFDAQDAAWRESVLPAHVTRRVVVEAGVTAPWYKYAGPQGTVLGIDRFGECGPPEAIFQYFGFTAERVAATVEALF
;
A
#
# COMPACT_ATOMS: atom_id res chain seq x y z
N PHE A 1 -16.29 -10.73 -16.85
CA PHE A 1 -16.92 -11.98 -16.41
C PHE A 1 -18.42 -12.02 -16.63
N ASN A 2 -19.16 -10.97 -16.27
CA ASN A 2 -20.59 -10.90 -16.57
C ASN A 2 -20.87 -11.13 -18.06
N ARG A 3 -21.96 -11.84 -18.34
CA ARG A 3 -22.48 -12.18 -19.68
C ARG A 3 -24.00 -12.02 -19.67
N PRO A 4 -24.67 -11.90 -20.84
CA PRO A 4 -26.13 -11.93 -20.90
C PRO A 4 -26.68 -13.15 -20.14
N GLY A 5 -27.55 -12.93 -19.16
CA GLY A 5 -28.11 -13.99 -18.30
C GLY A 5 -27.23 -14.43 -17.12
N PHE A 6 -26.00 -13.92 -16.99
CA PHE A 6 -25.05 -14.27 -15.93
C PHE A 6 -24.41 -13.03 -15.27
N PRO A 7 -25.13 -12.33 -14.39
CA PRO A 7 -24.58 -11.26 -13.55
C PRO A 7 -23.72 -11.83 -12.40
N ILE A 8 -22.62 -12.51 -12.74
CA ILE A 8 -21.78 -13.21 -11.75
C ILE A 8 -21.24 -12.27 -10.67
N VAL A 9 -20.83 -11.06 -11.05
CA VAL A 9 -20.39 -10.01 -10.13
C VAL A 9 -21.42 -8.88 -10.15
N ASP A 10 -22.32 -8.90 -9.17
CA ASP A 10 -23.39 -7.92 -9.02
C ASP A 10 -23.78 -7.71 -7.55
N HIS A 11 -23.12 -6.77 -6.89
CA HIS A 11 -23.42 -6.40 -5.50
C HIS A 11 -23.21 -4.90 -5.26
N TYR A 12 -23.79 -4.40 -4.17
CA TYR A 12 -23.64 -3.02 -3.71
C TYR A 12 -22.51 -2.88 -2.70
N THR A 13 -21.95 -1.68 -2.59
CA THR A 13 -21.06 -1.26 -1.50
C THR A 13 -21.77 -0.20 -0.67
N TYR A 14 -22.01 -0.49 0.61
CA TYR A 14 -22.61 0.44 1.56
C TYR A 14 -21.57 0.97 2.53
N VAL A 15 -21.59 2.28 2.78
CA VAL A 15 -20.71 2.96 3.74
C VAL A 15 -21.57 3.75 4.73
N ILE A 16 -21.30 3.60 6.02
CA ILE A 16 -21.81 4.53 7.04
C ILE A 16 -20.65 5.45 7.43
N LEU A 17 -20.90 6.75 7.42
CA LEU A 17 -19.90 7.76 7.75
C LEU A 17 -20.51 8.88 8.59
N GLY A 18 -19.68 9.60 9.35
CA GLY A 18 -20.12 10.74 10.17
C GLY A 18 -19.37 12.02 9.82
N ASP A 19 -19.61 13.09 10.59
CA ASP A 19 -18.98 14.41 10.40
C ASP A 19 -17.45 14.32 10.33
N GLY A 20 -16.83 13.53 11.21
CA GLY A 20 -15.38 13.31 11.25
C GLY A 20 -14.82 12.81 9.92
N CYS A 21 -15.52 11.89 9.25
CA CYS A 21 -15.10 11.39 7.95
C CYS A 21 -15.13 12.49 6.87
N LEU A 22 -16.13 13.36 6.89
CA LEU A 22 -16.31 14.39 5.86
C LEU A 22 -15.40 15.62 6.04
N MET A 23 -14.93 15.85 7.26
CA MET A 23 -13.88 16.84 7.55
C MET A 23 -12.50 16.40 7.04
N GLU A 24 -12.23 15.09 7.03
CA GLU A 24 -10.94 14.56 6.59
C GLU A 24 -10.71 14.74 5.08
N GLY A 25 -9.52 15.20 4.70
CA GLY A 25 -9.16 15.48 3.30
C GLY A 25 -9.25 14.25 2.38
N VAL A 26 -8.95 13.06 2.90
CA VAL A 26 -9.06 11.80 2.14
C VAL A 26 -10.48 11.53 1.64
N SER A 27 -11.51 12.02 2.34
CA SER A 27 -12.89 11.90 1.87
C SER A 27 -13.17 12.75 0.64
N TYR A 28 -12.57 13.94 0.55
CA TYR A 28 -12.64 14.78 -0.65
C TYR A 28 -12.02 14.04 -1.84
N GLU A 29 -10.81 13.53 -1.67
CA GLU A 29 -10.10 12.79 -2.71
C GLU A 29 -10.89 11.58 -3.21
N ALA A 30 -11.35 10.71 -2.30
CA ALA A 30 -12.07 9.50 -2.63
C ALA A 30 -13.45 9.77 -3.23
N CYS A 31 -14.21 10.73 -2.68
CA CYS A 31 -15.56 11.05 -3.19
C CYS A 31 -15.49 11.76 -4.53
N SER A 32 -14.49 12.62 -4.75
CA SER A 32 -14.22 13.22 -6.06
C SER A 32 -13.94 12.15 -7.12
N LEU A 33 -13.11 11.15 -6.80
CA LEU A 33 -12.84 10.02 -7.71
C LEU A 33 -14.07 9.16 -7.97
N ALA A 34 -14.82 8.78 -6.93
CA ALA A 34 -15.99 7.94 -7.07
C ALA A 34 -17.09 8.58 -7.95
N GLY A 35 -17.23 9.90 -7.88
CA GLY A 35 -18.11 10.68 -8.76
C GLY A 35 -17.62 10.64 -10.21
N ASN A 36 -16.32 10.88 -10.44
CA ASN A 36 -15.70 10.77 -11.76
C ASN A 36 -15.83 9.37 -12.37
N TRP A 37 -15.66 8.32 -11.57
CA TRP A 37 -15.83 6.92 -11.97
C TRP A 37 -17.30 6.45 -12.01
N ARG A 38 -18.26 7.34 -11.67
CA ARG A 38 -19.70 7.07 -11.68
C ARG A 38 -20.07 5.73 -11.03
N LEU A 39 -19.54 5.51 -9.82
CA LEU A 39 -19.75 4.26 -9.08
C LEU A 39 -21.20 4.12 -8.57
N GLY A 40 -22.15 3.81 -9.45
CA GLY A 40 -23.59 3.75 -9.14
C GLY A 40 -24.03 2.70 -8.12
N LYS A 41 -23.12 1.81 -7.72
CA LYS A 41 -23.36 0.81 -6.67
C LYS A 41 -22.74 1.18 -5.32
N LEU A 42 -22.12 2.36 -5.21
CA LEU A 42 -21.64 2.93 -3.97
C LEU A 42 -22.75 3.80 -3.35
N ILE A 43 -23.20 3.41 -2.16
CA ILE A 43 -24.24 4.13 -1.41
C ILE A 43 -23.69 4.46 -0.02
N CYS A 44 -23.56 5.75 0.28
CA CYS A 44 -23.11 6.26 1.57
C CYS A 44 -24.31 6.75 2.38
N LEU A 45 -24.40 6.32 3.64
CA LEU A 45 -25.31 6.85 4.65
C LEU A 45 -24.52 7.75 5.58
N TYR A 46 -24.80 9.04 5.53
CA TYR A 46 -24.17 10.04 6.38
C TYR A 46 -25.00 10.25 7.65
N ASP A 47 -24.43 9.83 8.79
CA ASP A 47 -24.92 10.15 10.13
C ASP A 47 -24.70 11.63 10.43
N SER A 48 -25.66 12.47 10.04
CA SER A 48 -25.63 13.92 10.22
C SER A 48 -26.27 14.30 11.55
N ASN A 49 -25.52 14.11 12.63
CA ASN A 49 -25.97 14.37 14.01
C ASN A 49 -25.52 15.75 14.55
N ASN A 50 -24.64 16.45 13.83
CA ASN A 50 -24.09 17.79 14.16
C ASN A 50 -23.19 17.83 15.42
N ILE A 51 -22.64 16.69 15.85
CA ILE A 51 -21.76 16.57 17.02
C ILE A 51 -20.44 15.90 16.63
N SER A 52 -19.32 16.50 17.03
CA SER A 52 -18.02 15.83 17.08
C SER A 52 -17.53 15.75 18.53
N ILE A 53 -16.29 15.29 18.73
CA ILE A 53 -15.69 15.14 20.07
C ILE A 53 -15.70 16.45 20.85
N ASP A 54 -15.38 17.58 20.19
CA ASP A 54 -15.25 18.88 20.83
C ASP A 54 -16.58 19.60 21.04
N GLY A 55 -17.71 19.02 20.61
CA GLY A 55 -19.04 19.61 20.76
C GLY A 55 -19.79 19.76 19.44
N PRO A 56 -20.73 20.72 19.38
CA PRO A 56 -21.47 21.05 18.16
C PRO A 56 -20.55 21.46 17.02
N VAL A 57 -20.69 20.79 15.87
CA VAL A 57 -19.77 20.96 14.74
C VAL A 57 -19.83 22.33 14.07
N SER A 58 -20.88 23.11 14.30
CA SER A 58 -21.09 24.42 13.65
C SER A 58 -19.96 25.44 13.89
N GLY A 59 -19.13 25.23 14.91
CA GLY A 59 -17.95 26.05 15.20
C GLY A 59 -16.76 25.84 14.24
N TRP A 60 -16.65 24.67 13.58
CA TRP A 60 -15.50 24.31 12.74
C TRP A 60 -15.88 23.57 11.45
N PHE A 61 -17.14 23.14 11.29
CA PHE A 61 -17.65 22.43 10.14
C PHE A 61 -19.07 22.92 9.82
N ASN A 62 -19.15 23.82 8.84
CA ASN A 62 -20.39 24.46 8.41
C ASN A 62 -20.54 24.43 6.87
N GLU A 63 -19.89 23.45 6.24
CA GLU A 63 -19.98 23.24 4.79
C GLU A 63 -21.38 22.79 4.38
N ASN A 64 -21.79 23.17 3.18
CA ASN A 64 -22.98 22.58 2.58
C ASN A 64 -22.62 21.22 1.94
N ILE A 65 -22.76 20.15 2.72
CA ILE A 65 -22.43 18.78 2.29
C ILE A 65 -23.23 18.33 1.10
N VAL A 66 -24.51 18.72 1.01
CA VAL A 66 -25.35 18.41 -0.15
C VAL A 66 -24.71 18.99 -1.42
N LYS A 67 -24.39 20.29 -1.42
CA LYS A 67 -23.76 20.96 -2.56
C LYS A 67 -22.36 20.45 -2.87
N ARG A 68 -21.57 20.09 -1.85
CA ARG A 68 -20.22 19.51 -2.04
C ARG A 68 -20.31 18.19 -2.80
N PHE A 69 -21.22 17.30 -2.42
CA PHE A 69 -21.40 16.01 -3.08
C PHE A 69 -22.07 16.14 -4.46
N GLU A 70 -23.04 17.03 -4.63
CA GLU A 70 -23.57 17.39 -5.96
C GLU A 70 -22.43 17.89 -6.89
N GLY A 71 -21.52 18.71 -6.36
CA GLY A 71 -20.33 19.18 -7.08
C GLY A 71 -19.35 18.08 -7.49
N PHE A 72 -19.34 16.95 -6.78
CA PHE A 72 -18.60 15.74 -7.20
C PHE A 72 -19.34 14.90 -8.25
N GLY A 73 -20.59 15.22 -8.57
CA GLY A 73 -21.44 14.41 -9.45
C GLY A 73 -22.13 13.24 -8.75
N TRP A 74 -22.38 13.35 -7.44
CA TRP A 74 -23.13 12.35 -6.68
C TRP A 74 -24.63 12.63 -6.74
N HIS A 75 -25.43 11.56 -6.64
CA HIS A 75 -26.84 11.65 -6.32
C HIS A 75 -26.99 11.86 -4.81
N VAL A 76 -27.67 12.92 -4.39
CA VAL A 76 -27.81 13.25 -2.97
C VAL A 76 -29.27 13.24 -2.56
N ILE A 77 -29.60 12.52 -1.48
CA ILE A 77 -30.92 12.50 -0.86
C ILE A 77 -30.82 13.27 0.47
N PRO A 78 -31.21 14.57 0.50
CA PRO A 78 -31.03 15.40 1.67
C PRO A 78 -32.14 15.19 2.72
N ASN A 79 -31.84 15.49 3.98
CA ASN A 79 -32.81 15.62 5.07
C ASN A 79 -33.69 14.38 5.30
N VAL A 80 -33.13 13.18 5.17
CA VAL A 80 -33.82 11.94 5.54
C VAL A 80 -33.88 11.88 7.06
N ASP A 81 -35.07 11.67 7.64
CA ASP A 81 -35.17 11.41 9.09
C ASP A 81 -34.54 10.05 9.39
N GLY A 82 -33.38 10.07 10.07
CA GLY A 82 -32.63 8.87 10.39
C GLY A 82 -33.28 8.02 11.49
N HIS A 83 -34.33 8.52 12.15
CA HIS A 83 -35.11 7.79 13.15
C HIS A 83 -36.45 7.25 12.60
N ASP A 84 -36.73 7.48 11.31
CA ASP A 84 -37.87 6.90 10.59
C ASP A 84 -37.37 5.77 9.66
N PRO A 85 -37.62 4.49 10.02
CA PRO A 85 -37.19 3.35 9.21
C PRO A 85 -37.77 3.36 7.79
N ASP A 86 -38.99 3.86 7.59
CA ASP A 86 -39.63 3.89 6.28
C ASP A 86 -38.99 4.96 5.39
N ALA A 87 -38.66 6.13 5.96
CA ALA A 87 -37.93 7.18 5.24
C ALA A 87 -36.53 6.70 4.81
N VAL A 88 -35.79 6.03 5.70
CA VAL A 88 -34.47 5.46 5.38
C VAL A 88 -34.59 4.38 4.31
N HIS A 89 -35.58 3.49 4.41
CA HIS A 89 -35.80 2.45 3.41
C HIS A 89 -36.10 3.04 2.03
N GLN A 90 -36.99 4.02 1.95
CA GLN A 90 -37.32 4.71 0.69
C GLN A 90 -36.10 5.41 0.09
N ALA A 91 -35.26 6.04 0.92
CA ALA A 91 -34.02 6.67 0.45
C ALA A 91 -33.02 5.64 -0.11
N ILE A 92 -32.89 4.47 0.51
CA ILE A 92 -32.05 3.38 -0.01
C ILE A 92 -32.56 2.88 -1.36
N GLU A 93 -33.87 2.71 -1.52
CA GLU A 93 -34.46 2.28 -2.80
C GLU A 93 -34.28 3.34 -3.90
N GLN A 94 -34.44 4.63 -3.57
CA GLN A 94 -34.12 5.73 -4.49
C GLN A 94 -32.63 5.74 -4.90
N ALA A 95 -31.72 5.52 -3.95
CA ALA A 95 -30.29 5.44 -4.22
C ALA A 95 -29.95 4.24 -5.13
N ARG A 96 -30.56 3.07 -4.90
CA ARG A 96 -30.39 1.87 -5.75
C ARG A 96 -30.91 2.07 -7.17
N ALA A 97 -31.98 2.85 -7.34
CA ALA A 97 -32.50 3.20 -8.65
C ALA A 97 -31.56 4.14 -9.44
N CYS A 98 -30.65 4.84 -8.76
CA CYS A 98 -29.67 5.73 -9.37
C CYS A 98 -28.38 4.98 -9.76
N THR A 99 -28.36 4.34 -10.93
CA THR A 99 -27.22 3.50 -11.35
C THR A 99 -26.09 4.27 -12.03
N GLY A 100 -26.29 5.56 -12.35
CA GLY A 100 -25.34 6.39 -13.12
C GLY A 100 -24.37 7.22 -12.29
N SER A 101 -24.50 7.20 -10.96
CA SER A 101 -23.69 7.99 -10.03
C SER A 101 -23.71 7.38 -8.63
N PRO A 102 -22.63 7.49 -7.84
CA PRO A 102 -22.68 7.13 -6.43
C PRO A 102 -23.72 7.97 -5.68
N SER A 103 -24.28 7.43 -4.58
CA SER A 103 -25.33 8.08 -3.81
C SER A 103 -24.91 8.43 -2.39
N LEU A 104 -25.27 9.63 -1.92
CA LEU A 104 -25.17 10.05 -0.52
C LEU A 104 -26.58 10.26 0.05
N ILE A 105 -26.90 9.54 1.12
CA ILE A 105 -28.12 9.70 1.90
C ILE A 105 -27.77 10.47 3.17
N VAL A 106 -28.32 11.68 3.33
CA VAL A 106 -28.06 12.52 4.50
C VAL A 106 -29.10 12.23 5.57
N CYS A 107 -28.76 11.35 6.51
CA CYS A 107 -29.61 10.95 7.61
C CYS A 107 -29.47 11.95 8.77
N LYS A 108 -30.54 12.68 9.08
CA LYS A 108 -30.62 13.55 10.24
C LYS A 108 -30.92 12.72 11.47
N THR A 109 -29.99 12.71 12.41
CA THR A 109 -30.05 11.86 13.60
C THR A 109 -29.77 12.68 14.85
N THR A 110 -29.94 12.04 16.00
CA THR A 110 -29.56 12.57 17.31
C THR A 110 -28.59 11.56 17.89
N ILE A 111 -27.35 11.97 18.14
CA ILE A 111 -26.37 11.08 18.77
C ILE A 111 -26.93 10.57 20.10
N ALA A 112 -26.77 9.26 20.36
CA ALA A 112 -27.34 8.58 21.53
C ALA A 112 -28.85 8.84 21.73
N TRP A 113 -29.63 8.82 20.63
CA TRP A 113 -31.08 8.90 20.67
C TRP A 113 -31.68 7.96 21.73
N GLY A 114 -32.64 8.49 22.49
CA GLY A 114 -33.24 7.80 23.62
C GLY A 114 -32.57 8.10 24.97
N SER A 115 -31.33 8.59 25.02
CA SER A 115 -30.68 9.01 26.26
C SER A 115 -31.24 10.37 26.74
N PRO A 116 -31.94 10.45 27.89
CA PRO A 116 -32.62 11.69 28.27
C PRO A 116 -31.67 12.86 28.59
N ASN A 117 -30.51 12.59 29.19
CA ASN A 117 -29.59 13.63 29.66
C ASN A 117 -28.34 13.78 28.76
N LYS A 118 -28.07 12.80 27.91
CA LYS A 118 -26.88 12.81 27.03
C LYS A 118 -27.21 12.75 25.53
N GLY A 119 -28.48 12.56 25.15
CA GLY A 119 -28.89 12.59 23.75
C GLY A 119 -28.60 13.95 23.11
N GLY A 120 -27.98 13.94 21.93
CA GLY A 120 -27.62 15.17 21.22
C GLY A 120 -26.37 15.88 21.77
N SER A 121 -25.58 15.26 22.64
CA SER A 121 -24.37 15.85 23.22
C SER A 121 -23.12 15.03 22.91
N GLU A 122 -21.99 15.73 22.78
CA GLU A 122 -20.64 15.17 22.70
C GLU A 122 -20.30 14.22 23.85
N LYS A 123 -20.95 14.40 25.00
CA LYS A 123 -20.77 13.55 26.19
C LYS A 123 -21.20 12.09 25.98
N SER A 124 -21.92 11.79 24.90
CA SER A 124 -22.28 10.42 24.53
C SER A 124 -21.37 9.79 23.46
N HIS A 125 -20.35 10.50 22.97
CA HIS A 125 -19.53 10.03 21.84
C HIS A 125 -18.54 8.92 22.25
N GLY A 126 -17.64 9.21 23.19
CA GLY A 126 -16.47 8.38 23.48
C GLY A 126 -16.47 7.67 24.83
N ALA A 127 -17.55 7.78 25.63
CA ALA A 127 -17.60 7.26 26.98
C ALA A 127 -18.88 6.46 27.26
N PRO A 128 -18.83 5.42 28.12
CA PRO A 128 -20.05 4.76 28.60
C PRO A 128 -21.05 5.76 29.19
N LEU A 129 -22.34 5.57 28.91
CA LEU A 129 -23.39 6.46 29.43
C LEU A 129 -23.44 6.48 30.97
N GLY A 130 -23.10 5.36 31.60
CA GLY A 130 -23.19 5.15 33.05
C GLY A 130 -24.50 4.47 33.46
N VAL A 131 -24.47 3.75 34.58
CA VAL A 131 -25.58 2.85 35.00
C VAL A 131 -26.93 3.58 35.10
N ALA A 132 -26.95 4.76 35.73
CA ALA A 132 -28.17 5.55 35.89
C ALA A 132 -28.74 6.03 34.55
N GLU A 133 -27.87 6.54 33.66
CA GLU A 133 -28.30 7.01 32.34
C GLU A 133 -28.80 5.86 31.48
N VAL A 134 -28.14 4.69 31.51
CA VAL A 134 -28.60 3.50 30.78
C VAL A 134 -29.99 3.05 31.26
N ALA A 135 -30.27 3.11 32.57
CA ALA A 135 -31.60 2.81 33.10
C ALA A 135 -32.65 3.81 32.61
N ALA A 136 -32.32 5.10 32.62
CA ALA A 136 -33.18 6.16 32.11
C ALA A 136 -33.43 6.03 30.60
N THR A 137 -32.39 5.71 29.80
CA THR A 137 -32.51 5.43 28.37
C THR A 137 -33.48 4.28 28.11
N ARG A 138 -33.35 3.18 28.85
CA ARG A 138 -34.23 2.01 28.71
C ARG A 138 -35.70 2.36 28.98
N GLU A 139 -35.95 3.12 30.05
CA GLU A 139 -37.30 3.61 30.35
C GLU A 139 -37.84 4.49 29.23
N ASN A 140 -37.02 5.44 28.74
CA ASN A 140 -37.41 6.39 27.71
C ASN A 140 -37.73 5.73 26.35
N ILE A 141 -36.98 4.70 25.95
CA ILE A 141 -37.24 3.96 24.69
C ILE A 141 -38.19 2.77 24.87
N GLY A 142 -38.71 2.56 26.09
CA GLY A 142 -39.60 1.43 26.39
C GLY A 142 -38.94 0.05 26.40
N TRP A 143 -37.61 -0.03 26.52
CA TRP A 143 -36.87 -1.30 26.57
C TRP A 143 -36.85 -1.90 27.97
N ARG A 144 -37.64 -2.95 28.19
CA ARG A 144 -37.86 -3.56 29.52
C ARG A 144 -36.95 -4.75 29.85
N HIS A 145 -36.02 -5.09 28.96
CA HIS A 145 -35.16 -6.28 29.14
C HIS A 145 -33.82 -5.93 29.79
N ALA A 146 -33.29 -6.88 30.58
CA ALA A 146 -32.00 -6.77 31.23
C ALA A 146 -30.83 -6.67 30.22
N PRO A 147 -29.63 -6.22 30.65
CA PRO A 147 -28.44 -6.21 29.78
C PRO A 147 -28.20 -7.57 29.12
N PHE A 148 -27.94 -7.55 27.81
CA PHE A 148 -27.67 -8.75 26.99
C PHE A 148 -28.81 -9.77 26.91
N VAL A 149 -30.03 -9.42 27.33
CA VAL A 149 -31.24 -10.23 27.13
C VAL A 149 -32.00 -9.70 25.93
N ILE A 150 -31.97 -10.47 24.84
CA ILE A 150 -32.72 -10.17 23.60
C ILE A 150 -33.87 -11.16 23.47
N PRO A 151 -35.13 -10.69 23.45
CA PRO A 151 -36.28 -11.57 23.28
C PRO A 151 -36.26 -12.37 21.96
N PRO A 152 -36.79 -13.60 21.95
CA PRO A 152 -36.75 -14.48 20.78
C PRO A 152 -37.37 -13.89 19.50
N GLU A 153 -38.39 -13.04 19.62
CA GLU A 153 -39.03 -12.36 18.50
C GLU A 153 -38.11 -11.41 17.74
N TYR A 154 -37.21 -10.71 18.44
CA TYR A 154 -36.22 -9.84 17.79
C TYR A 154 -35.15 -10.67 17.08
N TYR A 155 -34.70 -11.78 17.68
CA TYR A 155 -33.82 -12.71 16.97
C TYR A 155 -34.48 -13.25 15.69
N ARG A 156 -35.75 -13.65 15.76
CA ARG A 156 -36.50 -14.12 14.57
C ARG A 156 -36.67 -13.03 13.52
N ALA A 157 -36.87 -11.77 13.92
CA ALA A 157 -37.01 -10.65 12.99
C ALA A 157 -35.69 -10.30 12.27
N PHE A 158 -34.54 -10.48 12.93
CA PHE A 158 -33.22 -10.17 12.36
C PHE A 158 -32.51 -11.37 11.73
N ASP A 159 -33.02 -12.61 11.90
CA ASP A 159 -32.39 -13.80 11.36
C ASP A 159 -32.46 -13.84 9.83
N ALA A 160 -31.33 -13.49 9.20
CA ALA A 160 -31.16 -13.51 7.76
C ALA A 160 -30.53 -14.81 7.24
N ARG A 161 -30.28 -15.83 8.07
CA ARG A 161 -29.55 -17.05 7.65
C ARG A 161 -30.26 -17.80 6.54
N ALA A 162 -31.57 -18.03 6.67
CA ALA A 162 -32.35 -18.74 5.65
C ALA A 162 -32.41 -17.95 4.33
N LYS A 163 -32.57 -16.63 4.42
CA LYS A 163 -32.60 -15.72 3.27
C LYS A 163 -31.25 -15.64 2.57
N GLY A 164 -30.16 -15.54 3.33
CA GLY A 164 -28.79 -15.54 2.83
C GLY A 164 -28.42 -16.87 2.15
N ALA A 165 -28.73 -18.00 2.80
CA ALA A 165 -28.50 -19.33 2.22
C ALA A 165 -29.30 -19.54 0.91
N HIS A 166 -30.52 -19.01 0.84
CA HIS A 166 -31.31 -19.04 -0.39
C HIS A 166 -30.65 -18.22 -1.50
N TRP A 167 -30.29 -16.96 -1.24
CA TRP A 167 -29.62 -16.10 -2.24
C TRP A 167 -28.26 -16.63 -2.69
N GLU A 168 -27.46 -17.15 -1.77
CA GLU A 168 -26.19 -17.81 -2.09
C GLU A 168 -26.42 -19.09 -2.91
N GLY A 169 -27.45 -19.86 -2.58
CA GLY A 169 -27.88 -21.03 -3.36
C GLY A 169 -28.24 -20.67 -4.80
N GLU A 170 -29.06 -19.65 -5.01
CA GLU A 170 -29.42 -19.15 -6.35
C GLU A 170 -28.19 -18.68 -7.14
N TRP A 171 -27.28 -17.95 -6.48
CA TRP A 171 -26.03 -17.53 -7.09
C TRP A 171 -25.13 -18.72 -7.46
N ASN A 172 -25.02 -19.73 -6.60
CA ASN A 172 -24.23 -20.94 -6.83
C ASN A 172 -24.78 -21.79 -8.00
N GLU A 173 -26.10 -21.90 -8.12
CA GLU A 173 -26.75 -22.54 -9.26
C GLU A 173 -26.51 -21.76 -10.56
N MET A 174 -26.66 -20.42 -10.53
CA MET A 174 -26.29 -19.56 -11.65
C MET A 174 -24.82 -19.73 -12.04
N PHE A 175 -23.90 -19.75 -11.07
CA PHE A 175 -22.47 -19.85 -11.32
C PHE A 175 -22.07 -21.23 -11.86
N SER A 176 -22.76 -22.29 -11.45
CA SER A 176 -22.58 -23.63 -12.01
C SER A 176 -23.01 -23.70 -13.47
N ARG A 177 -24.13 -23.06 -13.85
CA ARG A 177 -24.50 -22.90 -15.27
C ARG A 177 -23.49 -22.07 -16.05
N TYR A 178 -23.01 -20.96 -15.47
CA TYR A 178 -21.96 -20.13 -16.07
C TYR A 178 -20.66 -20.91 -16.33
N ARG A 179 -20.24 -21.78 -15.40
CA ARG A 179 -19.07 -22.66 -15.57
C ARG A 179 -19.23 -23.63 -16.73
N ALA A 180 -20.43 -24.18 -16.91
CA ALA A 180 -20.71 -25.10 -18.01
C ALA A 180 -20.69 -24.38 -19.37
N GLU A 181 -21.20 -23.14 -19.43
CA GLU A 181 -21.30 -22.37 -20.68
C GLU A 181 -20.01 -21.60 -21.03
N TYR A 182 -19.29 -21.11 -20.02
CA TYR A 182 -18.07 -20.29 -20.15
C TYR A 182 -16.90 -20.85 -19.32
N PRO A 183 -16.44 -22.10 -19.58
CA PRO A 183 -15.47 -22.79 -18.73
C PRO A 183 -14.14 -22.03 -18.59
N THR A 184 -13.63 -21.44 -19.68
CA THR A 184 -12.39 -20.65 -19.66
C THR A 184 -12.51 -19.39 -18.80
N ALA A 185 -13.59 -18.63 -18.96
CA ALA A 185 -13.81 -17.40 -18.20
C ALA A 185 -14.09 -17.68 -16.71
N ALA A 186 -14.75 -18.80 -16.41
CA ALA A 186 -14.96 -19.22 -15.03
C ALA A 186 -13.66 -19.68 -14.35
N ALA A 187 -12.80 -20.41 -15.06
CA ALA A 187 -11.48 -20.80 -14.56
C ALA A 187 -10.60 -19.57 -14.30
N GLU A 188 -10.61 -18.57 -15.20
CA GLU A 188 -9.91 -17.30 -14.97
C GLU A 188 -10.47 -16.54 -13.76
N LEU A 189 -11.80 -16.49 -13.61
CA LEU A 189 -12.43 -15.85 -12.45
C LEU A 189 -12.01 -16.54 -11.13
N ASP A 190 -12.00 -17.87 -11.09
CA ASP A 190 -11.53 -18.61 -9.91
C ASP A 190 -10.08 -18.30 -9.58
N GLN A 191 -9.21 -18.31 -10.59
CA GLN A 191 -7.81 -17.97 -10.41
C GLN A 191 -7.67 -16.55 -9.85
N ARG A 192 -8.46 -15.60 -10.37
CA ARG A 192 -8.44 -14.21 -9.90
C ARG A 192 -8.93 -14.07 -8.47
N LEU A 193 -10.06 -14.70 -8.13
CA LEU A 193 -10.64 -14.69 -6.78
C LEU A 193 -9.71 -15.36 -5.76
N ALA A 194 -9.03 -16.44 -6.16
CA ALA A 194 -7.97 -17.06 -5.39
C ALA A 194 -6.70 -16.20 -5.33
N CYS A 195 -6.62 -15.16 -6.16
CA CYS A 195 -5.45 -14.28 -6.26
C CYS A 195 -4.18 -15.10 -6.54
N GLY A 196 -4.35 -16.20 -7.28
CA GLY A 196 -3.37 -17.25 -7.47
C GLY A 196 -2.62 -17.12 -8.79
N PHE A 197 -1.43 -17.72 -8.81
CA PHE A 197 -0.60 -17.78 -10.00
C PHE A 197 -0.89 -19.02 -10.83
N PRO A 198 -0.56 -19.01 -12.13
CA PRO A 198 -0.54 -20.24 -12.91
C PRO A 198 0.54 -21.21 -12.37
N PRO A 199 0.40 -22.54 -12.58
CA PRO A 199 1.34 -23.54 -12.05
C PRO A 199 2.81 -23.29 -12.41
N GLU A 200 3.09 -22.69 -13.57
CA GLU A 200 4.42 -22.40 -14.07
C GLU A 200 5.04 -21.08 -13.57
N TRP A 201 4.35 -20.33 -12.72
CA TRP A 201 4.78 -19.00 -12.27
C TRP A 201 6.19 -18.97 -11.70
N GLU A 202 6.55 -19.92 -10.83
CA GLU A 202 7.88 -19.96 -10.22
C GLU A 202 8.97 -20.06 -11.29
N ALA A 203 8.78 -20.95 -12.27
CA ALA A 203 9.73 -21.11 -13.38
C ALA A 203 9.74 -19.88 -14.32
N LEU A 204 8.59 -19.25 -14.54
CA LEU A 204 8.49 -18.06 -15.39
C LEU A 204 9.19 -16.85 -14.76
N ALA A 205 8.93 -16.59 -13.48
CA ALA A 205 9.52 -15.48 -12.76
C ALA A 205 11.05 -15.63 -12.66
N TRP A 206 11.56 -16.81 -12.35
CA TRP A 206 13.01 -17.04 -12.29
C TRP A 206 13.71 -17.00 -13.65
N ARG A 207 13.06 -17.44 -14.74
CA ARG A 207 13.61 -17.25 -16.09
C ARG A 207 13.76 -15.77 -16.42
N PHE A 208 12.75 -14.95 -16.11
CA PHE A 208 12.86 -13.50 -16.30
C PHE A 208 13.99 -12.91 -15.45
N ILE A 209 14.05 -13.23 -14.15
CA ILE A 209 15.12 -12.77 -13.26
C ILE A 209 16.51 -13.16 -13.81
N GLN A 210 16.71 -14.40 -14.25
CA GLN A 210 17.98 -14.83 -14.86
C GLN A 210 18.30 -14.02 -16.12
N SER A 211 17.32 -13.78 -16.98
CA SER A 211 17.52 -12.97 -18.19
C SER A 211 17.96 -11.54 -17.88
N THR A 212 17.59 -10.97 -16.72
CA THR A 212 18.07 -9.64 -16.33
C THR A 212 19.56 -9.63 -15.99
N GLN A 213 20.11 -10.74 -15.50
CA GLN A 213 21.54 -10.90 -15.25
C GLN A 213 22.31 -11.07 -16.56
N GLU A 214 21.77 -11.83 -17.51
CA GLU A 214 22.40 -12.10 -18.83
C GLU A 214 22.44 -10.86 -19.75
N ARG A 215 21.60 -9.86 -19.50
CA ARG A 215 21.52 -8.65 -20.34
C ARG A 215 22.55 -7.58 -19.97
N HIS A 216 23.10 -7.61 -18.75
CA HIS A 216 24.10 -6.65 -18.26
C HIS A 216 23.70 -5.17 -18.49
N GLU A 217 22.42 -4.83 -18.23
CA GLU A 217 21.89 -3.51 -18.54
C GLU A 217 21.93 -2.54 -17.37
N ASP A 218 22.52 -1.36 -17.61
CA ASP A 218 22.47 -0.21 -16.71
C ASP A 218 21.13 0.52 -16.87
N LEU A 219 20.35 0.56 -15.79
CA LEU A 219 18.99 1.06 -15.83
C LEU A 219 18.59 1.69 -14.49
N ALA A 220 17.71 2.70 -14.55
CA ALA A 220 17.09 3.21 -13.33
C ALA A 220 16.12 2.17 -12.80
N THR A 221 16.05 1.96 -11.48
CA THR A 221 15.22 0.86 -10.95
C THR A 221 13.72 1.10 -11.15
N ARG A 222 13.28 2.35 -11.37
CA ARG A 222 11.90 2.64 -11.84
C ARG A 222 11.60 2.09 -13.24
N ALA A 223 12.58 2.11 -14.13
CA ALA A 223 12.43 1.54 -15.47
C ALA A 223 12.62 0.02 -15.46
N ALA A 224 13.46 -0.50 -14.55
CA ALA A 224 13.50 -1.95 -14.29
C ALA A 224 12.15 -2.47 -13.74
N SER A 225 11.49 -1.67 -12.90
CA SER A 225 10.15 -1.96 -12.38
C SER A 225 9.12 -2.05 -13.51
N GLN A 226 9.15 -1.13 -14.48
CA GLN A 226 8.32 -1.20 -15.68
C GLN A 226 8.49 -2.53 -16.42
N ARG A 227 9.73 -2.97 -16.63
CA ARG A 227 10.02 -4.25 -17.30
C ARG A 227 9.54 -5.47 -16.50
N ALA A 228 9.62 -5.42 -15.17
CA ALA A 228 9.06 -6.46 -14.32
C ALA A 228 7.53 -6.53 -14.45
N LEU A 229 6.85 -5.38 -14.49
CA LEU A 229 5.41 -5.30 -14.77
C LEU A 229 5.07 -5.90 -16.15
N GLU A 230 5.80 -5.53 -17.19
CA GLU A 230 5.64 -6.08 -18.55
C GLU A 230 5.80 -7.61 -18.59
N ALA A 231 6.77 -8.14 -17.82
CA ALA A 231 7.02 -9.57 -17.76
C ALA A 231 6.00 -10.34 -16.91
N PHE A 232 5.51 -9.77 -15.81
CA PHE A 232 4.69 -10.48 -14.83
C PHE A 232 3.19 -10.29 -15.02
N ASN A 233 2.74 -9.10 -15.42
CA ASN A 233 1.31 -8.77 -15.54
C ASN A 233 0.53 -9.73 -16.47
N PRO A 234 1.05 -10.14 -17.64
CA PRO A 234 0.35 -11.08 -18.53
C PRO A 234 0.05 -12.45 -17.89
N HIS A 235 0.81 -12.86 -16.89
CA HIS A 235 0.64 -14.11 -16.17
C HIS A 235 -0.15 -13.96 -14.88
N PHE A 236 -0.51 -12.74 -14.52
CA PHE A 236 -1.19 -12.43 -13.28
C PHE A 236 -2.30 -11.40 -13.44
N PRO A 237 -3.45 -11.78 -14.03
CA PRO A 237 -4.57 -10.87 -14.32
C PRO A 237 -5.19 -10.18 -13.09
N SER A 238 -4.91 -10.68 -11.88
CA SER A 238 -5.29 -10.00 -10.64
C SER A 238 -4.49 -8.71 -10.40
N LEU A 239 -3.32 -8.54 -11.01
CA LEU A 239 -2.47 -7.36 -10.85
C LEU A 239 -3.07 -6.16 -11.60
N VAL A 240 -3.62 -5.23 -10.83
CA VAL A 240 -4.25 -4.01 -11.31
C VAL A 240 -3.66 -2.85 -10.54
N GLY A 241 -3.43 -1.71 -11.18
CA GLY A 241 -2.82 -0.61 -10.46
C GLY A 241 -2.68 0.63 -11.30
N GLY A 242 -1.95 1.60 -10.77
CA GLY A 242 -1.78 2.87 -11.46
C GLY A 242 -1.02 3.87 -10.61
N SER A 243 -1.18 5.16 -10.91
CA SER A 243 -0.38 6.20 -10.26
C SER A 243 -1.23 7.41 -9.86
N ALA A 244 -0.76 8.09 -8.81
CA ALA A 244 -1.23 9.41 -8.42
C ALA A 244 -0.64 10.48 -9.35
N ASP A 245 -1.16 10.59 -10.58
CA ASP A 245 -0.76 11.57 -11.60
C ASP A 245 0.74 11.54 -12.03
N LEU A 246 1.43 10.43 -11.75
CA LEU A 246 2.86 10.27 -12.01
C LEU A 246 3.16 9.02 -12.84
N THR A 247 2.23 8.59 -13.68
CA THR A 247 2.27 7.31 -14.41
C THR A 247 3.60 7.10 -15.13
N GLU A 248 4.03 8.04 -15.98
CA GLU A 248 5.31 7.94 -16.70
C GLU A 248 6.50 8.04 -15.74
N SER A 249 6.46 9.00 -14.81
CA SER A 249 7.57 9.26 -13.89
C SER A 249 7.87 8.09 -12.95
N THR A 250 6.86 7.28 -12.63
CA THR A 250 6.95 6.12 -11.75
C THR A 250 7.27 4.81 -12.49
N GLY A 251 7.38 4.84 -13.82
CA GLY A 251 7.64 3.63 -14.63
C GLY A 251 6.47 2.65 -14.62
N ILE A 252 5.24 3.16 -14.50
CA ILE A 252 4.04 2.33 -14.48
C ILE A 252 3.50 1.93 -15.85
N PRO A 253 3.53 2.70 -16.96
CA PRO A 253 2.85 2.26 -18.17
C PRO A 253 3.56 1.05 -18.77
N TRP A 254 2.95 -0.14 -18.71
CA TRP A 254 3.50 -1.37 -19.28
C TRP A 254 2.82 -1.70 -20.61
N ILE A 255 3.49 -2.46 -21.47
CA ILE A 255 2.89 -2.97 -22.70
C ILE A 255 1.66 -3.82 -22.35
N GLY A 256 0.49 -3.38 -22.81
CA GLY A 256 -0.80 -4.06 -22.56
C GLY A 256 -1.63 -3.45 -21.42
N CYS A 257 -1.15 -2.39 -20.77
CA CYS A 257 -1.99 -1.64 -19.84
C CYS A 257 -3.13 -0.93 -20.57
N ARG A 258 -4.33 -0.93 -19.99
CA ARG A 258 -5.50 -0.21 -20.51
C ARG A 258 -6.17 0.55 -19.37
N PRO A 259 -6.51 1.84 -19.57
CA PRO A 259 -7.23 2.61 -18.56
C PRO A 259 -8.50 1.89 -18.12
N VAL A 260 -8.81 1.94 -16.83
CA VAL A 260 -10.13 1.58 -16.32
C VAL A 260 -11.03 2.80 -16.51
N ASP A 261 -11.96 2.71 -17.47
CA ASP A 261 -12.94 3.76 -17.77
C ASP A 261 -14.27 3.15 -18.27
N PHE A 262 -15.20 4.00 -18.72
CA PHE A 262 -16.52 3.55 -19.19
C PHE A 262 -16.49 2.84 -20.54
N GLU A 263 -15.49 3.12 -21.37
CA GLU A 263 -15.28 2.44 -22.65
C GLU A 263 -14.55 1.11 -22.45
N HIS A 264 -13.72 1.03 -21.41
CA HIS A 264 -12.84 -0.08 -21.06
C HIS A 264 -13.04 -0.50 -19.59
N PRO A 265 -14.22 -1.01 -19.20
CA PRO A 265 -14.47 -1.45 -17.83
C PRO A 265 -13.65 -2.70 -17.43
N ASP A 266 -13.01 -3.36 -18.40
CA ASP A 266 -12.05 -4.46 -18.22
C ASP A 266 -10.59 -4.00 -18.19
N GLY A 267 -10.34 -2.70 -18.07
CA GLY A 267 -9.01 -2.11 -17.92
C GLY A 267 -8.27 -2.61 -16.67
N ASN A 268 -6.99 -2.29 -16.60
CA ASN A 268 -6.08 -2.68 -15.52
C ASN A 268 -5.17 -1.54 -15.05
N LEU A 269 -5.27 -0.35 -15.67
CA LEU A 269 -4.55 0.88 -15.30
C LEU A 269 -5.53 1.90 -14.68
N ILE A 270 -5.29 2.31 -13.44
CA ILE A 270 -6.14 3.26 -12.72
C ILE A 270 -5.46 4.64 -12.66
N TYR A 271 -6.14 5.68 -13.15
CA TYR A 271 -5.72 7.06 -12.94
C TYR A 271 -6.36 7.63 -11.68
N TYR A 272 -5.56 7.80 -10.62
CA TYR A 272 -6.03 8.33 -9.34
C TYR A 272 -6.01 9.88 -9.30
N GLY A 273 -5.24 10.52 -10.18
CA GLY A 273 -4.88 11.95 -10.04
C GLY A 273 -4.01 12.20 -8.80
N ALA A 274 -3.70 13.46 -8.50
CA ALA A 274 -2.87 13.84 -7.34
C ALA A 274 -3.63 13.63 -6.01
N ARG A 275 -3.70 12.36 -5.59
CA ARG A 275 -4.54 11.84 -4.50
C ARG A 275 -3.92 10.60 -3.84
N GLU A 276 -2.71 10.74 -3.32
CA GLU A 276 -1.93 9.62 -2.75
C GLU A 276 -2.69 8.90 -1.64
N PHE A 277 -3.36 9.64 -0.75
CA PHE A 277 -4.03 9.03 0.39
C PHE A 277 -5.25 8.22 -0.07
N ALA A 278 -6.10 8.79 -0.94
CA ALA A 278 -7.20 8.02 -1.52
C ALA A 278 -6.72 6.87 -2.39
N MET A 279 -5.62 7.02 -3.15
CA MET A 279 -5.03 5.92 -3.91
C MET A 279 -4.73 4.74 -3.01
N TYR A 280 -3.97 4.93 -1.93
CA TYR A 280 -3.63 3.85 -1.01
C TYR A 280 -4.87 3.27 -0.29
N ALA A 281 -5.84 4.09 0.07
CA ALA A 281 -7.08 3.62 0.70
C ALA A 281 -7.96 2.81 -0.28
N VAL A 282 -8.06 3.23 -1.54
CA VAL A 282 -8.75 2.50 -2.61
C VAL A 282 -8.05 1.17 -2.89
N MET A 283 -6.71 1.16 -2.92
CA MET A 283 -5.94 -0.09 -3.02
C MET A 283 -6.31 -1.04 -1.87
N ASN A 284 -6.41 -0.56 -0.63
CA ASN A 284 -6.86 -1.41 0.48
C ASN A 284 -8.26 -1.98 0.25
N GLY A 285 -9.19 -1.17 -0.25
CA GLY A 285 -10.53 -1.62 -0.62
C GLY A 285 -10.52 -2.71 -1.71
N LEU A 286 -9.71 -2.54 -2.75
CA LEU A 286 -9.55 -3.54 -3.82
C LEU A 286 -8.99 -4.86 -3.31
N ALA A 287 -7.99 -4.82 -2.43
CA ALA A 287 -7.43 -6.02 -1.81
C ALA A 287 -8.45 -6.73 -0.89
N LEU A 288 -9.22 -5.96 -0.11
CA LEU A 288 -10.28 -6.49 0.77
C LEU A 288 -11.44 -7.11 0.00
N HIS A 289 -11.80 -6.55 -1.15
CA HIS A 289 -12.85 -7.08 -2.01
C HIS A 289 -12.49 -8.49 -2.54
N GLY A 290 -11.21 -8.76 -2.77
CA GLY A 290 -10.74 -10.00 -3.39
C GLY A 290 -10.84 -9.96 -4.92
N GLY A 291 -10.12 -10.84 -5.60
CA GLY A 291 -10.02 -10.83 -7.07
C GLY A 291 -8.88 -9.96 -7.64
N TYR A 292 -8.25 -9.14 -6.79
CA TYR A 292 -7.27 -8.13 -7.20
C TYR A 292 -6.04 -8.08 -6.28
N VAL A 293 -4.92 -7.71 -6.88
CA VAL A 293 -3.66 -7.35 -6.23
C VAL A 293 -3.32 -5.95 -6.65
N PRO A 294 -3.66 -4.96 -5.83
CA PRO A 294 -3.51 -3.57 -6.20
C PRO A 294 -2.05 -3.13 -6.08
N PHE A 295 -1.59 -2.37 -7.08
CA PHE A 295 -0.37 -1.59 -6.96
C PHE A 295 -0.61 -0.10 -7.24
N GLY A 296 0.18 0.77 -6.61
CA GLY A 296 0.02 2.22 -6.69
C GLY A 296 1.35 2.95 -6.67
N GLY A 297 1.56 3.86 -7.62
CA GLY A 297 2.80 4.60 -7.79
C GLY A 297 2.72 6.08 -7.47
N THR A 298 3.73 6.58 -6.77
CA THR A 298 4.03 8.02 -6.59
C THR A 298 5.54 8.19 -6.29
N PHE A 299 6.00 9.42 -6.00
CA PHE A 299 7.33 9.65 -5.46
C PHE A 299 7.40 9.22 -3.98
N LEU A 300 8.56 8.72 -3.54
CA LEU A 300 8.74 8.25 -2.17
C LEU A 300 8.45 9.35 -1.14
N MET A 301 8.79 10.60 -1.45
CA MET A 301 8.45 11.75 -0.62
C MET A 301 6.94 11.79 -0.28
N PHE A 302 6.08 11.49 -1.25
CA PHE A 302 4.63 11.57 -1.08
C PHE A 302 4.01 10.34 -0.43
N ALA A 303 4.82 9.35 -0.03
CA ALA A 303 4.36 8.27 0.86
C ALA A 303 3.81 8.83 2.18
N ASP A 304 4.30 10.01 2.61
CA ASP A 304 3.84 10.69 3.82
C ASP A 304 2.40 11.21 3.73
N TYR A 305 1.91 11.59 2.54
CA TYR A 305 0.54 12.08 2.33
C TYR A 305 -0.51 11.02 2.71
N GLY A 306 -0.20 9.74 2.47
CA GLY A 306 -1.11 8.63 2.72
C GLY A 306 -0.53 7.56 3.65
N ARG A 307 0.46 7.91 4.48
CA ARG A 307 1.21 6.97 5.33
C ARG A 307 0.31 6.10 6.22
N SER A 308 -0.78 6.69 6.72
CA SER A 308 -1.76 5.95 7.53
C SER A 308 -2.44 4.83 6.74
N ALA A 309 -2.77 5.04 5.45
CA ALA A 309 -3.32 3.99 4.60
C ALA A 309 -2.32 2.84 4.36
N ILE A 310 -1.03 3.15 4.16
CA ILE A 310 0.04 2.13 4.07
C ILE A 310 0.11 1.31 5.36
N ARG A 311 0.08 1.97 6.52
CA ARG A 311 0.05 1.31 7.83
C ARG A 311 -1.19 0.42 7.97
N MET A 312 -2.35 0.88 7.49
CA MET A 312 -3.59 0.11 7.53
C MET A 312 -3.52 -1.13 6.63
N SER A 313 -2.84 -1.08 5.49
CA SER A 313 -2.57 -2.26 4.65
C SER A 313 -1.79 -3.32 5.42
N ALA A 314 -0.78 -2.89 6.19
CA ALA A 314 0.04 -3.78 7.00
C ALA A 314 -0.77 -4.39 8.15
N LEU A 315 -1.51 -3.56 8.89
CA LEU A 315 -2.38 -4.00 9.97
C LEU A 315 -3.41 -5.03 9.51
N MET A 316 -4.02 -4.80 8.33
CA MET A 316 -5.02 -5.69 7.73
C MET A 316 -4.40 -6.86 6.96
N LYS A 317 -3.06 -6.95 6.89
CA LYS A 317 -2.32 -8.00 6.17
C LYS A 317 -2.67 -8.10 4.68
N LEU A 318 -2.93 -6.97 4.03
CA LEU A 318 -3.36 -6.90 2.64
C LEU A 318 -2.16 -7.01 1.69
N ARG A 319 -2.29 -7.82 0.63
CA ARG A 319 -1.31 -7.85 -0.47
C ARG A 319 -1.49 -6.63 -1.37
N CYS A 320 -0.92 -5.50 -0.94
CA CYS A 320 -0.80 -4.26 -1.72
C CYS A 320 0.67 -4.00 -2.08
N VAL A 321 0.94 -3.49 -3.29
CA VAL A 321 2.29 -3.15 -3.73
C VAL A 321 2.43 -1.63 -3.94
N PHE A 322 3.22 -0.97 -3.11
CA PHE A 322 3.48 0.46 -3.20
C PHE A 322 4.75 0.72 -4.01
N VAL A 323 4.61 1.33 -5.18
CA VAL A 323 5.72 1.65 -6.10
C VAL A 323 6.18 3.08 -5.83
N LEU A 324 7.24 3.24 -5.05
CA LEU A 324 7.72 4.53 -4.56
C LEU A 324 9.04 4.88 -5.24
N THR A 325 8.99 5.80 -6.21
CA THR A 325 10.17 6.15 -7.02
C THR A 325 10.84 7.43 -6.52
N HIS A 326 11.92 7.87 -7.15
CA HIS A 326 12.59 9.14 -6.80
C HIS A 326 13.06 9.09 -5.33
N ASP A 327 13.84 8.05 -5.01
CA ASP A 327 14.05 7.55 -3.65
C ASP A 327 15.02 8.34 -2.75
N SER A 328 15.76 9.31 -3.29
CA SER A 328 16.90 9.93 -2.60
C SER A 328 17.21 11.33 -3.13
N ILE A 329 18.30 11.93 -2.64
CA ILE A 329 18.90 13.15 -3.21
C ILE A 329 19.23 13.04 -4.72
N GLY A 330 19.26 11.83 -5.28
CA GLY A 330 19.39 11.59 -6.72
C GLY A 330 18.27 12.20 -7.58
N VAL A 331 17.18 12.69 -6.96
CA VAL A 331 16.17 13.52 -7.62
C VAL A 331 16.79 14.78 -8.24
N GLY A 332 17.72 15.44 -7.56
CA GLY A 332 18.41 16.61 -8.10
C GLY A 332 17.60 17.90 -8.02
N GLY A 333 17.36 18.55 -9.17
CA GLY A 333 16.88 19.93 -9.26
C GLY A 333 15.53 20.25 -8.59
N ASP A 334 14.69 19.25 -8.30
CA ASP A 334 13.41 19.49 -7.58
C ASP A 334 13.65 19.86 -6.10
N GLY A 335 14.85 19.58 -5.59
CA GLY A 335 15.33 20.08 -4.30
C GLY A 335 14.74 19.37 -3.06
N PRO A 336 14.98 19.93 -1.86
CA PRO A 336 14.74 19.25 -0.58
C PRO A 336 13.29 18.85 -0.34
N THR A 337 12.31 19.51 -0.97
CA THR A 337 10.89 19.15 -0.82
C THR A 337 10.52 17.86 -1.55
N HIS A 338 11.37 17.34 -2.43
CA HIS A 338 11.15 16.13 -3.23
C HIS A 338 12.19 15.04 -2.98
N GLN A 339 13.23 15.31 -2.19
CA GLN A 339 14.35 14.41 -1.92
C GLN A 339 14.12 13.68 -0.60
N PRO A 340 13.75 12.38 -0.62
CA PRO A 340 13.52 11.62 0.60
C PRO A 340 14.83 11.41 1.39
N ILE A 341 14.76 11.50 2.73
CA ILE A 341 15.89 11.26 3.63
C ILE A 341 15.53 10.18 4.67
N GLU A 342 14.49 10.44 5.45
CA GLU A 342 13.96 9.61 6.54
C GLU A 342 12.91 8.60 6.08
N HIS A 343 12.39 8.72 4.86
CA HIS A 343 11.18 8.03 4.42
C HIS A 343 11.34 6.51 4.38
N VAL A 344 12.47 5.99 3.85
CA VAL A 344 12.75 4.54 3.82
C VAL A 344 12.82 3.98 5.24
N ALA A 345 13.52 4.67 6.15
CA ALA A 345 13.57 4.29 7.56
C ALA A 345 12.17 4.30 8.20
N SER A 346 11.39 5.32 7.91
CA SER A 346 10.03 5.48 8.37
C SER A 346 9.13 4.34 7.89
N LEU A 347 9.30 3.84 6.66
CA LEU A 347 8.57 2.67 6.18
C LEU A 347 9.06 1.37 6.85
N ARG A 348 10.38 1.19 7.02
CA ARG A 348 10.96 -0.02 7.65
C ARG A 348 10.48 -0.27 9.07
N ILE A 349 10.09 0.78 9.81
CA ILE A 349 9.57 0.66 11.19
C ILE A 349 8.09 0.28 11.26
N ILE A 350 7.35 0.28 10.14
CA ILE A 350 5.95 -0.16 10.14
C ILE A 350 5.94 -1.69 10.27
N PRO A 351 5.33 -2.26 11.33
CA PRO A 351 5.23 -3.71 11.47
C PRO A 351 4.52 -4.35 10.28
N ASP A 352 4.97 -5.53 9.87
CA ASP A 352 4.42 -6.32 8.76
C ASP A 352 4.47 -5.68 7.36
N LEU A 353 5.11 -4.51 7.20
CA LEU A 353 5.43 -3.94 5.90
C LEU A 353 6.80 -4.46 5.41
N SER A 354 6.83 -5.08 4.23
CA SER A 354 8.09 -5.41 3.56
C SER A 354 8.60 -4.20 2.78
N VAL A 355 9.86 -3.81 2.95
CA VAL A 355 10.46 -2.67 2.21
C VAL A 355 11.65 -3.16 1.40
N TRP A 356 11.67 -2.86 0.11
CA TRP A 356 12.74 -3.23 -0.82
C TRP A 356 13.34 -2.00 -1.50
N ARG A 357 14.65 -1.76 -1.35
CA ARG A 357 15.40 -0.70 -2.05
C ARG A 357 16.52 -1.32 -2.87
N THR A 358 16.29 -1.44 -4.17
CA THR A 358 17.05 -2.33 -5.07
C THR A 358 18.18 -1.59 -5.77
N CYS A 359 19.32 -2.27 -5.96
CA CYS A 359 20.52 -1.65 -6.54
C CYS A 359 20.63 -1.74 -8.06
N ASP A 360 19.83 -2.60 -8.72
CA ASP A 360 19.84 -2.76 -10.17
C ASP A 360 18.58 -3.47 -10.69
N THR A 361 18.60 -3.83 -11.98
CA THR A 361 17.53 -4.56 -12.66
C THR A 361 17.24 -5.93 -12.05
N THR A 362 18.26 -6.69 -11.67
CA THR A 362 18.11 -8.05 -11.12
C THR A 362 17.45 -8.02 -9.75
N GLU A 363 17.90 -7.13 -8.86
CA GLU A 363 17.26 -6.98 -7.55
C GLU A 363 15.82 -6.47 -7.68
N THR A 364 15.56 -5.59 -8.65
CA THR A 364 14.21 -5.08 -8.92
C THR A 364 13.25 -6.20 -9.36
N ALA A 365 13.69 -7.11 -10.22
CA ALA A 365 12.88 -8.26 -10.65
C ALA A 365 12.58 -9.21 -9.48
N VAL A 366 13.57 -9.48 -8.62
CA VAL A 366 13.37 -10.31 -7.41
C VAL A 366 12.43 -9.63 -6.42
N ALA A 367 12.55 -8.31 -6.20
CA ALA A 367 11.69 -7.56 -5.30
C ALA A 367 10.22 -7.58 -5.76
N TRP A 368 9.97 -7.43 -7.07
CA TRP A 368 8.63 -7.59 -7.63
C TRP A 368 8.07 -9.00 -7.44
N LYS A 369 8.86 -10.04 -7.72
CA LYS A 369 8.44 -11.42 -7.46
C LYS A 369 8.08 -11.61 -5.97
N ALA A 370 8.93 -11.15 -5.06
CA ALA A 370 8.71 -11.24 -3.62
C ALA A 370 7.44 -10.47 -3.19
N ALA A 371 7.17 -9.29 -3.78
CA ALA A 371 5.97 -8.51 -3.51
C ALA A 371 4.69 -9.26 -3.94
N LEU A 372 4.73 -9.91 -5.10
CA LEU A 372 3.59 -10.67 -5.64
C LEU A 372 3.37 -11.98 -4.85
N ASP A 373 4.43 -12.67 -4.44
CA ASP A 373 4.34 -13.90 -3.65
C ASP A 373 3.89 -13.66 -2.20
N ARG A 374 4.05 -12.44 -1.67
CA ARG A 374 3.65 -12.09 -0.29
C ARG A 374 2.14 -11.97 -0.15
N THR A 375 1.48 -13.03 0.29
CA THR A 375 0.01 -13.07 0.46
C THR A 375 -0.51 -12.56 1.81
N ASN A 376 0.39 -12.24 2.75
CA ASN A 376 0.06 -11.94 4.15
C ASN A 376 0.52 -10.54 4.62
N GLY A 377 0.70 -9.61 3.69
CA GLY A 377 1.04 -8.24 4.00
C GLY A 377 1.49 -7.43 2.79
N PRO A 378 1.60 -6.10 2.93
CA PRO A 378 1.99 -5.22 1.84
C PRO A 378 3.50 -5.21 1.62
N THR A 379 3.88 -4.69 0.45
CA THR A 379 5.27 -4.45 0.07
C THR A 379 5.42 -3.03 -0.46
N ALA A 380 6.42 -2.29 0.04
CA ALA A 380 6.90 -1.04 -0.54
C ALA A 380 8.17 -1.30 -1.35
N LEU A 381 8.14 -0.90 -2.62
CA LEU A 381 9.24 -1.00 -3.56
C LEU A 381 9.82 0.40 -3.80
N ILE A 382 11.09 0.58 -3.49
CA ILE A 382 11.78 1.87 -3.47
C ILE A 382 12.74 1.95 -4.66
N PHE A 383 12.51 2.91 -5.56
CA PHE A 383 13.19 2.95 -6.85
C PHE A 383 13.82 4.30 -7.19
N THR A 384 14.94 4.25 -7.89
CA THR A 384 15.73 5.42 -8.28
C THR A 384 15.13 6.14 -9.48
N ARG A 385 15.47 7.44 -9.59
CA ARG A 385 15.25 8.23 -10.81
C ARG A 385 16.35 7.97 -11.85
N GLN A 386 17.58 7.97 -11.36
CA GLN A 386 18.84 7.86 -12.08
C GLN A 386 19.19 6.40 -12.41
N LYS A 387 19.98 6.22 -13.46
CA LYS A 387 20.50 4.90 -13.87
C LYS A 387 21.45 4.37 -12.81
N LEU A 388 21.40 3.05 -12.58
CA LEU A 388 22.35 2.33 -11.75
C LEU A 388 23.06 1.27 -12.59
N PRO A 389 24.35 1.01 -12.30
CA PRO A 389 25.11 0.00 -13.00
C PRO A 389 24.66 -1.40 -12.61
N HIS A 390 24.66 -2.29 -13.58
CA HIS A 390 24.46 -3.72 -13.36
C HIS A 390 25.53 -4.30 -12.40
N GLN A 391 25.12 -5.15 -11.45
CA GLN A 391 26.06 -5.89 -10.60
C GLN A 391 26.18 -7.35 -11.06
N GLU A 392 27.42 -7.80 -11.25
CA GLU A 392 27.72 -9.20 -11.57
C GLU A 392 27.39 -10.11 -10.38
N ARG A 393 26.71 -11.23 -10.66
CA ARG A 393 26.30 -12.20 -9.65
C ARG A 393 26.41 -13.63 -10.16
N THR A 394 26.82 -14.51 -9.26
CA THR A 394 26.64 -15.96 -9.43
C THR A 394 25.15 -16.36 -9.35
N PRO A 395 24.75 -17.51 -9.89
CA PRO A 395 23.38 -18.03 -9.75
C PRO A 395 22.91 -18.11 -8.28
N GLU A 396 23.80 -18.47 -7.37
CA GLU A 396 23.54 -18.54 -5.93
C GLU A 396 23.25 -17.16 -5.34
N GLN A 397 24.03 -16.14 -5.72
CA GLN A 397 23.80 -14.76 -5.31
C GLN A 397 22.48 -14.20 -5.85
N VAL A 398 22.13 -14.50 -7.10
CA VAL A 398 20.82 -14.13 -7.67
C VAL A 398 19.67 -14.71 -6.84
N ARG A 399 19.78 -15.96 -6.40
CA ARG A 399 18.80 -16.57 -5.48
C ARG A 399 18.82 -15.91 -4.10
N ALA A 400 19.99 -15.55 -3.60
CA ALA A 400 20.18 -14.94 -2.28
C ALA A 400 19.56 -13.55 -2.14
N ILE A 401 19.32 -12.82 -3.24
CA ILE A 401 18.58 -11.54 -3.21
C ILE A 401 17.23 -11.69 -2.49
N ALA A 402 16.53 -12.81 -2.70
CA ALA A 402 15.23 -13.08 -2.07
C ALA A 402 15.32 -13.23 -0.54
N ARG A 403 16.53 -13.36 0.02
CA ARG A 403 16.79 -13.41 1.46
C ARG A 403 17.02 -12.04 2.08
N GLY A 404 16.80 -10.95 1.33
CA GLY A 404 16.79 -9.56 1.81
C GLY A 404 18.17 -8.93 2.05
N GLY A 405 19.17 -9.76 2.35
CA GLY A 405 20.57 -9.36 2.50
C GLY A 405 21.51 -10.52 2.17
N TYR A 406 22.55 -10.25 1.38
CA TYR A 406 23.46 -11.27 0.88
C TYR A 406 24.84 -10.69 0.55
N VAL A 407 25.85 -11.55 0.52
CA VAL A 407 27.22 -11.18 0.15
C VAL A 407 27.30 -11.02 -1.36
N LEU A 408 27.56 -9.79 -1.83
CA LEU A 408 27.71 -9.46 -3.25
C LEU A 408 29.16 -9.57 -3.70
N LEU A 409 30.09 -9.07 -2.89
CA LEU A 409 31.53 -9.26 -3.06
C LEU A 409 32.10 -9.87 -1.80
N ASP A 410 32.86 -10.95 -1.96
CA ASP A 410 33.57 -11.59 -0.87
C ASP A 410 35.09 -11.54 -1.10
N CYS A 411 35.85 -11.62 -0.01
CA CYS A 411 37.32 -11.61 -0.03
C CYS A 411 37.95 -13.01 -0.01
N GLY A 412 37.14 -14.08 -0.06
CA GLY A 412 37.60 -15.48 -0.05
C GLY A 412 38.09 -16.00 1.30
N ASP A 413 38.63 -15.11 2.14
CA ASP A 413 39.06 -15.35 3.53
C ASP A 413 38.15 -14.62 4.54
N ASP A 414 38.49 -14.68 5.84
CA ASP A 414 37.81 -13.94 6.90
C ASP A 414 37.92 -12.40 6.70
N PRO A 415 36.78 -11.68 6.54
CA PRO A 415 36.80 -10.26 6.23
C PRO A 415 37.26 -9.42 7.43
N GLU A 416 38.10 -8.43 7.14
CA GLU A 416 38.58 -7.48 8.14
C GLU A 416 37.55 -6.38 8.45
N ALA A 417 36.73 -6.05 7.45
CA ALA A 417 35.62 -5.12 7.55
C ALA A 417 34.53 -5.45 6.51
N ILE A 418 33.31 -5.00 6.78
CA ILE A 418 32.14 -5.21 5.91
C ILE A 418 31.54 -3.87 5.54
N ILE A 419 31.29 -3.66 4.24
CA ILE A 419 30.45 -2.56 3.74
C ILE A 419 29.04 -3.10 3.51
N ILE A 420 28.04 -2.47 4.13
CA ILE A 420 26.62 -2.80 3.94
C ILE A 420 26.00 -1.65 3.16
N ALA A 421 25.40 -1.92 2.01
CA ALA A 421 24.79 -0.89 1.19
C ALA A 421 23.42 -1.31 0.65
N THR A 422 22.62 -0.33 0.26
CA THR A 422 21.31 -0.53 -0.37
C THR A 422 21.20 0.36 -1.60
N GLY A 423 20.32 -0.01 -2.53
CA GLY A 423 19.94 0.86 -3.63
C GLY A 423 21.12 1.41 -4.43
N SER A 424 21.08 2.70 -4.70
CA SER A 424 22.10 3.43 -5.48
C SER A 424 23.49 3.45 -4.87
N GLU A 425 23.64 3.15 -3.57
CA GLU A 425 24.92 3.22 -2.87
C GLU A 425 25.73 1.92 -2.99
N VAL A 426 25.13 0.83 -3.49
CA VAL A 426 25.85 -0.44 -3.71
C VAL A 426 27.00 -0.26 -4.70
N GLN A 427 26.83 0.55 -5.75
CA GLN A 427 27.91 0.82 -6.71
C GLN A 427 29.13 1.46 -6.01
N LEU A 428 28.90 2.41 -5.09
CA LEU A 428 29.96 3.10 -4.35
C LEU A 428 30.65 2.14 -3.38
N ALA A 429 29.89 1.24 -2.74
CA ALA A 429 30.44 0.20 -1.89
C ALA A 429 31.32 -0.79 -2.66
N MET A 430 30.91 -1.17 -3.87
CA MET A 430 31.66 -2.07 -4.73
C MET A 430 32.97 -1.43 -5.21
N GLU A 431 32.93 -0.19 -5.68
CA GLU A 431 34.13 0.56 -6.10
C GLU A 431 35.11 0.75 -4.93
N ALA A 432 34.62 1.15 -3.76
CA ALA A 432 35.45 1.30 -2.56
C ALA A 432 36.09 -0.03 -2.12
N ALA A 433 35.33 -1.13 -2.13
CA ALA A 433 35.86 -2.43 -1.76
C ALA A 433 36.90 -2.94 -2.77
N GLN A 434 36.68 -2.74 -4.07
CA GLN A 434 37.66 -3.08 -5.11
C GLN A 434 38.96 -2.29 -4.91
N GLN A 435 38.87 -0.97 -4.65
CA GLN A 435 40.03 -0.14 -4.35
C GLN A 435 40.80 -0.68 -3.14
N LEU A 436 40.13 -0.91 -2.00
CA LEU A 436 40.78 -1.37 -0.78
C LEU A 436 41.36 -2.78 -0.90
N ASN A 437 40.66 -3.69 -1.57
CA ASN A 437 41.12 -5.05 -1.81
C ASN A 437 42.35 -5.07 -2.74
N SER A 438 42.41 -4.16 -3.72
CA SER A 438 43.62 -3.99 -4.57
C SER A 438 44.85 -3.53 -3.77
N GLN A 439 44.64 -2.92 -2.60
CA GLN A 439 45.67 -2.49 -1.65
C GLN A 439 45.97 -3.55 -0.57
N GLY A 440 45.38 -4.75 -0.68
CA GLY A 440 45.63 -5.86 0.23
C GLY A 440 44.74 -5.94 1.46
N ARG A 441 43.66 -5.13 1.54
CA ARG A 441 42.61 -5.32 2.56
C ARG A 441 41.73 -6.53 2.21
N ARG A 442 41.01 -7.05 3.21
CA ARG A 442 39.96 -8.07 3.04
C ARG A 442 38.59 -7.47 3.35
N ILE A 443 38.02 -6.77 2.38
CA ILE A 443 36.72 -6.10 2.49
C ILE A 443 35.64 -6.93 1.80
N ARG A 444 34.56 -7.17 2.53
CA ARG A 444 33.33 -7.78 2.03
C ARG A 444 32.27 -6.70 1.74
N VAL A 445 31.48 -6.89 0.70
CA VAL A 445 30.30 -6.06 0.40
C VAL A 445 29.03 -6.88 0.54
N VAL A 446 28.09 -6.36 1.33
CA VAL A 446 26.75 -6.91 1.52
C VAL A 446 25.75 -5.96 0.86
N SER A 447 24.99 -6.47 -0.11
CA SER A 447 23.79 -5.79 -0.59
C SER A 447 22.62 -6.16 0.33
N MET A 448 21.89 -5.15 0.82
CA MET A 448 20.80 -5.32 1.78
C MET A 448 19.48 -4.72 1.24
N PRO A 449 18.95 -5.22 0.11
CA PRO A 449 17.76 -4.63 -0.51
C PRO A 449 16.54 -4.64 0.41
N SER A 450 16.40 -5.60 1.31
CA SER A 450 15.28 -5.64 2.26
C SER A 450 15.71 -6.07 3.67
N VAL A 451 15.79 -5.07 4.54
CA VAL A 451 16.13 -5.22 5.96
C VAL A 451 15.14 -6.12 6.70
N ASN A 452 13.83 -5.91 6.49
CA ASN A 452 12.78 -6.70 7.15
C ASN A 452 12.83 -8.19 6.73
N VAL A 453 13.16 -8.48 5.47
CA VAL A 453 13.30 -9.86 4.96
C VAL A 453 14.59 -10.50 5.47
N PHE A 454 15.69 -9.75 5.55
CA PHE A 454 16.95 -10.23 6.11
C PHE A 454 16.83 -10.56 7.60
N ASP A 455 16.16 -9.70 8.38
CA ASP A 455 15.94 -9.91 9.81
C ASP A 455 15.11 -11.17 10.10
N ALA A 456 14.19 -11.50 9.19
CA ALA A 456 13.35 -12.70 9.28
C ALA A 456 14.08 -14.00 8.93
N GLN A 457 15.32 -13.92 8.41
CA GLN A 457 16.11 -15.11 8.11
C GLN A 457 16.58 -15.82 9.38
N ASP A 458 16.86 -17.12 9.24
CA ASP A 458 17.46 -17.91 10.29
C ASP A 458 18.80 -17.31 10.76
N ALA A 459 19.18 -17.62 12.00
CA ALA A 459 20.39 -17.06 12.60
C ALA A 459 21.67 -17.46 11.85
N ALA A 460 21.71 -18.66 11.24
CA ALA A 460 22.88 -19.13 10.51
C ALA A 460 23.11 -18.32 9.23
N TRP A 461 22.05 -17.97 8.50
CA TRP A 461 22.16 -17.08 7.34
C TRP A 461 22.63 -15.69 7.75
N ARG A 462 22.00 -15.09 8.76
CA ARG A 462 22.38 -13.76 9.24
C ARG A 462 23.85 -13.71 9.67
N GLU A 463 24.32 -14.76 10.36
CA GLU A 463 25.73 -14.92 10.74
C GLU A 463 26.63 -15.11 9.51
N SER A 464 26.22 -15.89 8.52
CA SER A 464 27.03 -16.09 7.30
C SER A 464 27.23 -14.81 6.48
N VAL A 465 26.27 -13.88 6.54
CA VAL A 465 26.32 -12.60 5.82
C VAL A 465 27.02 -11.52 6.66
N LEU A 466 26.64 -11.38 7.93
CA LEU A 466 27.16 -10.39 8.88
C LEU A 466 27.77 -11.06 10.13
N PRO A 467 28.93 -11.75 9.98
CA PRO A 467 29.54 -12.49 11.08
C PRO A 467 29.81 -11.60 12.29
N ALA A 468 29.40 -12.06 13.47
CA ALA A 468 29.38 -11.25 14.68
C ALA A 468 30.78 -10.79 15.13
N HIS A 469 31.83 -11.56 14.81
CA HIS A 469 33.21 -11.22 15.15
C HIS A 469 33.79 -10.09 14.29
N VAL A 470 33.20 -9.79 13.13
CA VAL A 470 33.64 -8.69 12.26
C VAL A 470 32.87 -7.42 12.64
N THR A 471 33.45 -6.65 13.56
CA THR A 471 32.82 -5.46 14.15
C THR A 471 33.07 -4.18 13.37
N ARG A 472 34.07 -4.15 12.47
CA ARG A 472 34.33 -3.01 11.58
C ARG A 472 33.33 -3.03 10.44
N ARG A 473 32.25 -2.27 10.60
CA ARG A 473 31.15 -2.24 9.63
C ARG A 473 30.88 -0.81 9.20
N VAL A 474 30.87 -0.57 7.90
CA VAL A 474 30.45 0.71 7.31
C VAL A 474 29.13 0.48 6.60
N VAL A 475 28.11 1.25 6.97
CA VAL A 475 26.83 1.23 6.26
C VAL A 475 26.75 2.45 5.35
N VAL A 476 26.28 2.26 4.11
CA VAL A 476 26.17 3.33 3.10
C VAL A 476 24.75 3.36 2.54
N GLU A 477 24.00 4.43 2.84
CA GLU A 477 22.66 4.66 2.28
C GLU A 477 22.40 6.18 2.23
N ALA A 478 21.90 6.68 1.10
CA ALA A 478 21.46 8.08 0.94
C ALA A 478 20.13 8.34 1.68
N GLY A 479 20.17 8.21 3.02
CA GLY A 479 19.05 8.41 3.94
C GLY A 479 19.52 8.53 5.39
N VAL A 480 18.57 8.66 6.32
CA VAL A 480 18.85 8.91 7.75
C VAL A 480 19.68 7.80 8.39
N THR A 481 20.64 8.18 9.26
CA THR A 481 21.65 7.24 9.78
C THR A 481 21.17 6.37 10.94
N ALA A 482 20.29 6.91 11.80
CA ALA A 482 19.98 6.32 13.10
C ALA A 482 19.58 4.82 13.08
N PRO A 483 18.71 4.34 12.17
CA PRO A 483 18.32 2.93 12.14
C PRO A 483 19.47 1.97 11.79
N TRP A 484 20.48 2.45 11.08
CA TRP A 484 21.58 1.64 10.56
C TRP A 484 22.59 1.20 11.62
N TYR A 485 22.62 1.89 12.76
CA TYR A 485 23.44 1.48 13.90
C TYR A 485 23.08 0.08 14.44
N LYS A 486 21.88 -0.44 14.13
CA LYS A 486 21.51 -1.84 14.35
C LYS A 486 22.47 -2.82 13.67
N TYR A 487 22.97 -2.50 12.47
CA TYR A 487 23.84 -3.37 11.67
C TYR A 487 25.31 -2.98 11.77
N ALA A 488 25.60 -1.67 11.82
CA ALA A 488 26.96 -1.16 12.00
C ALA A 488 27.53 -1.57 13.37
N GLY A 489 26.70 -1.57 14.42
CA GLY A 489 27.13 -1.81 15.78
C GLY A 489 27.98 -0.65 16.36
N PRO A 490 28.46 -0.79 17.61
CA PRO A 490 29.14 0.29 18.32
C PRO A 490 30.56 0.61 17.81
N GLN A 491 31.16 -0.29 17.03
CA GLN A 491 32.49 -0.10 16.42
C GLN A 491 32.40 0.19 14.90
N GLY A 492 31.18 0.21 14.37
CA GLY A 492 30.92 0.59 12.99
C GLY A 492 30.58 2.06 12.85
N THR A 493 30.34 2.47 11.61
CA THR A 493 29.92 3.83 11.26
C THR A 493 28.92 3.80 10.11
N VAL A 494 28.19 4.88 9.93
CA VAL A 494 27.16 5.02 8.91
C VAL A 494 27.46 6.27 8.07
N LEU A 495 27.59 6.08 6.76
CA LEU A 495 27.60 7.16 5.78
C LEU A 495 26.16 7.33 5.26
N GLY A 496 25.49 8.34 5.81
CA GLY A 496 24.12 8.72 5.48
C GLY A 496 23.89 10.22 5.57
N ILE A 497 22.62 10.63 5.61
CA ILE A 497 22.21 12.05 5.59
C ILE A 497 21.23 12.32 6.74
N ASP A 498 21.62 13.20 7.68
CA ASP A 498 20.78 13.60 8.82
C ASP A 498 20.32 15.08 8.73
N ARG A 499 20.14 15.57 7.51
CA ARG A 499 19.61 16.90 7.19
C ARG A 499 18.84 16.85 5.87
N PHE A 500 18.08 17.89 5.55
CA PHE A 500 17.43 17.99 4.24
C PHE A 500 18.45 18.08 3.10
N GLY A 501 17.99 17.72 1.90
CA GLY A 501 18.79 17.81 0.69
C GLY A 501 18.96 19.24 0.15
N GLU A 502 19.44 19.35 -1.08
CA GLU A 502 19.78 20.63 -1.72
C GLU A 502 19.32 20.64 -3.19
N CYS A 503 19.09 21.82 -3.75
CA CYS A 503 18.73 21.97 -5.17
C CYS A 503 19.99 22.04 -6.05
N GLY A 504 20.09 21.17 -7.05
CA GLY A 504 21.24 21.13 -7.96
C GLY A 504 21.29 19.88 -8.85
N PRO A 505 22.33 19.75 -9.70
CA PRO A 505 22.57 18.53 -10.46
C PRO A 505 22.80 17.32 -9.52
N PRO A 506 22.21 16.14 -9.79
CA PRO A 506 22.33 14.97 -8.90
C PRO A 506 23.78 14.62 -8.52
N GLU A 507 24.69 14.60 -9.49
CA GLU A 507 26.12 14.29 -9.27
C GLU A 507 26.77 15.26 -8.27
N ALA A 508 26.50 16.57 -8.43
CA ALA A 508 27.03 17.59 -7.53
C ALA A 508 26.44 17.46 -6.12
N ILE A 509 25.16 17.06 -6.00
CA ILE A 509 24.53 16.84 -4.69
C ILE A 509 25.12 15.61 -4.01
N PHE A 510 25.27 14.47 -4.70
CA PHE A 510 25.92 13.29 -4.13
C PHE A 510 27.35 13.61 -3.65
N GLN A 511 28.12 14.35 -4.45
CA GLN A 511 29.46 14.80 -4.05
C GLN A 511 29.42 15.72 -2.81
N TYR A 512 28.50 16.69 -2.78
CA TYR A 512 28.33 17.61 -1.65
C TYR A 512 27.98 16.89 -0.34
N PHE A 513 27.19 15.82 -0.41
CA PHE A 513 26.84 14.98 0.75
C PHE A 513 27.89 13.88 1.04
N GLY A 514 28.96 13.79 0.27
CA GLY A 514 30.06 12.84 0.50
C GLY A 514 29.76 11.41 0.04
N PHE A 515 28.82 11.21 -0.88
CA PHE A 515 28.56 9.92 -1.51
C PHE A 515 29.48 9.73 -2.72
N THR A 516 30.75 9.42 -2.43
CA THR A 516 31.75 9.02 -3.43
C THR A 516 32.46 7.75 -2.98
N ALA A 517 32.99 6.96 -3.91
CA ALA A 517 33.72 5.74 -3.59
C ALA A 517 34.94 6.03 -2.71
N GLU A 518 35.64 7.14 -2.95
CA GLU A 518 36.81 7.55 -2.14
C GLU A 518 36.41 7.85 -0.70
N ARG A 519 35.25 8.50 -0.49
CA ARG A 519 34.77 8.79 0.85
C ARG A 519 34.35 7.52 1.58
N VAL A 520 33.71 6.57 0.88
CA VAL A 520 33.40 5.25 1.44
C VAL A 520 34.68 4.52 1.83
N ALA A 521 35.68 4.46 0.93
CA ALA A 521 36.96 3.80 1.18
C ALA A 521 37.69 4.42 2.40
N ALA A 522 37.80 5.75 2.45
CA ALA A 522 38.41 6.46 3.58
C ALA A 522 37.66 6.22 4.91
N THR A 523 36.33 6.05 4.85
CA THR A 523 35.51 5.74 6.04
C THR A 523 35.79 4.32 6.55
N VAL A 524 36.00 3.36 5.66
CA VAL A 524 36.41 1.99 6.02
C VAL A 524 37.82 1.99 6.60
N GLU A 525 38.77 2.69 5.99
CA GLU A 525 40.15 2.80 6.47
C GLU A 525 40.23 3.38 7.88
N ALA A 526 39.37 4.36 8.22
CA ALA A 526 39.34 4.98 9.53
C ALA A 526 38.92 4.04 10.68
N LEU A 527 38.44 2.81 10.38
CA LEU A 527 38.12 1.79 11.38
C LEU A 527 39.31 0.85 11.72
N PHE A 528 40.43 1.00 11.01
CA PHE A 528 41.68 0.27 11.24
C PHE A 528 42.65 1.09 12.07
#